data_AF-A0A9E0JGI7-F1
#
_entry.id   AF-A0A9E0JGI7-F1
#
_cell.length_a   1.000
_cell.length_b   1.000
_cell.length_c   1.000
_cell.angle_alpha   90.00
_cell.angle_beta   90.00
_cell.angle_gamma   90.00
#
_symmetry.space_group_name_H-M   'P 1'
#
loop_
_entity.id
_entity.type
_entity.pdbx_description
1 polymer ?
#
loop_
_entity_poly.entity_id
_entity_poly.type
_entity_poly.pdbx_seq_one_letter_code
_entity_poly.pdbx_strand_id
1 'polypeptide(L)'
;VNAPETLERAIGHGVNYYDNSSYEWNESHLEMLESYEIEEPNLENLLVLLQKGDEVLDYEEALEVLEGAKMVVEEGGTHSFEGLERHIEGIKRFFGVALKL
;
A
#
# COMPACT_ATOMS: atom_id res chain seq x y z
N VAL A 1 -2.29 6.57 6.09
CA VAL A 1 -3.18 5.49 5.60
C VAL A 1 -3.68 4.73 6.82
N ASN A 2 -4.95 4.86 7.14
CA ASN A 2 -5.54 4.24 8.32
C ASN A 2 -6.07 2.83 7.96
N ALA A 3 -5.19 1.84 8.07
CA ALA A 3 -5.53 0.45 7.71
C ALA A 3 -6.67 -0.13 8.56
N PRO A 4 -6.70 0.01 9.90
CA PRO A 4 -7.84 -0.43 10.72
C PRO A 4 -9.18 0.16 10.25
N GLU A 5 -9.24 1.48 10.03
CA GLU A 5 -10.47 2.16 9.60
C GLU A 5 -10.92 1.69 8.20
N THR A 6 -10.01 1.63 7.24
CA THR A 6 -10.35 1.27 5.85
C THR A 6 -10.84 -0.19 5.75
N LEU A 7 -10.32 -1.08 6.60
CA LEU A 7 -10.62 -2.52 6.59
C LEU A 7 -11.79 -2.92 7.50
N GLU A 8 -12.36 -2.00 8.28
CA GLU A 8 -13.57 -2.26 9.05
C GLU A 8 -14.73 -2.72 8.15
N ARG A 9 -14.86 -2.12 6.96
CA ARG A 9 -15.88 -2.49 5.96
C ARG A 9 -15.79 -3.95 5.47
N ALA A 10 -14.66 -4.62 5.70
CA ALA A 10 -14.38 -5.98 5.25
C ALA A 10 -14.71 -7.05 6.31
N ILE A 11 -15.19 -6.67 7.51
CA ILE A 11 -15.60 -7.62 8.55
C ILE A 11 -16.63 -8.62 7.98
N GLY A 12 -16.37 -9.90 8.19
CA GLY A 12 -17.16 -11.01 7.67
C GLY A 12 -16.28 -12.08 7.03
N HIS A 13 -16.81 -12.73 6.00
CA HIS A 13 -16.09 -13.78 5.29
C HIS A 13 -15.52 -13.26 3.97
N GLY A 14 -14.21 -13.43 3.80
CA GLY A 14 -13.51 -13.21 2.54
C GLY A 14 -13.34 -14.52 1.76
N VAL A 15 -13.12 -14.39 0.45
CA VAL A 15 -12.77 -15.50 -0.43
C VAL A 15 -11.31 -15.34 -0.85
N ASN A 16 -10.54 -16.41 -0.71
CA ASN A 16 -9.21 -16.49 -1.30
C ASN A 16 -9.35 -16.80 -2.80
N TYR A 17 -9.04 -15.83 -3.66
CA TYR A 17 -9.17 -16.00 -5.12
C TYR A 17 -8.16 -16.97 -5.74
N TYR A 18 -7.14 -17.42 -5.00
CA TYR A 18 -6.20 -18.43 -5.48
C TYR A 18 -6.81 -19.84 -5.53
N ASP A 19 -7.56 -20.23 -4.49
CA ASP A 19 -8.09 -21.58 -4.32
C ASP A 19 -9.60 -21.65 -4.01
N ASN A 20 -10.27 -20.49 -3.95
CA ASN A 20 -11.67 -20.31 -3.57
C ASN A 20 -12.02 -20.75 -2.14
N SER A 21 -11.04 -20.94 -1.26
CA SER A 21 -11.29 -21.14 0.16
C SER A 21 -11.86 -19.87 0.80
N SER A 22 -12.60 -20.01 1.89
CA SER A 22 -13.12 -18.88 2.68
C SER A 22 -12.26 -18.66 3.92
N TYR A 23 -12.07 -17.40 4.29
CA TYR A 23 -11.46 -17.01 5.57
C TYR A 23 -12.37 -16.04 6.30
N GLU A 24 -12.15 -15.89 7.60
CA GLU A 24 -12.85 -14.92 8.44
C GLU A 24 -11.95 -13.68 8.64
N TRP A 25 -12.54 -12.51 8.49
CA TRP A 25 -11.98 -11.22 8.88
C TRP A 25 -12.86 -10.62 9.97
N ASN A 26 -12.31 -10.33 11.14
CA ASN A 26 -13.07 -9.90 12.31
C ASN A 26 -12.30 -8.82 13.08
N GLU A 27 -12.91 -8.33 14.16
CA GLU A 27 -12.44 -7.21 14.97
C GLU A 27 -11.05 -7.46 15.55
N SER A 28 -10.72 -8.70 15.92
CA SER A 28 -9.38 -9.02 16.45
C SER A 28 -8.27 -8.77 15.43
N HIS A 29 -8.57 -8.87 14.13
CA HIS A 29 -7.60 -8.52 13.08
C HIS A 29 -7.42 -7.01 12.93
N LEU A 30 -8.44 -6.20 13.25
CA LEU A 30 -8.30 -4.74 13.30
C LEU A 30 -7.41 -4.32 14.47
N GLU A 31 -7.64 -4.89 15.65
CA GLU A 31 -6.79 -4.68 16.84
C GLU A 31 -5.32 -5.06 16.56
N MET A 32 -5.10 -6.14 15.78
CA MET A 32 -3.75 -6.51 15.35
C MET A 32 -3.10 -5.45 14.47
N LEU A 33 -3.83 -4.86 13.51
CA LEU A 33 -3.30 -3.80 12.64
C LEU A 33 -2.88 -2.57 13.45
N GLU A 34 -3.71 -2.16 14.42
CA GLU A 34 -3.36 -1.08 15.35
C GLU A 34 -2.06 -1.39 16.10
N SER A 35 -1.90 -2.64 16.58
CA SER A 35 -0.68 -3.05 17.30
C SER A 35 0.60 -3.07 16.46
N TYR A 36 0.48 -3.08 15.13
CA TYR A 36 1.61 -3.08 14.20
C TYR A 36 1.98 -1.68 13.70
N GLU A 37 1.27 -0.65 14.15
CA GLU A 37 1.60 0.72 13.82
C GLU A 37 3.03 1.06 14.26
N ILE A 38 3.77 1.69 13.34
CA ILE A 38 5.12 2.18 13.59
C ILE A 38 5.03 3.69 13.62
N GLU A 39 5.18 4.27 14.82
CA GLU A 39 5.09 5.73 15.01
C GLU A 39 6.12 6.50 14.16
N GLU A 40 7.34 5.98 14.07
CA GLU A 40 8.45 6.63 13.36
C GLU A 40 9.14 5.64 12.40
N PRO A 41 8.59 5.42 11.19
CA PRO A 41 9.22 4.54 10.21
C PRO A 41 10.51 5.17 9.66
N ASN A 42 11.48 4.34 9.30
CA ASN A 42 12.65 4.83 8.57
C ASN A 42 12.28 5.11 7.11
N LEU A 43 12.00 6.37 6.82
CA LEU A 43 11.52 6.85 5.52
C LEU A 43 12.53 6.69 4.38
N GLU A 44 13.83 6.64 4.67
CA GLU A 44 14.86 6.40 3.64
C GLU A 44 14.73 4.99 3.00
N ASN A 45 14.11 4.06 3.74
CA ASN A 45 13.83 2.71 3.27
C ASN A 45 12.54 2.59 2.46
N LEU A 46 11.81 3.69 2.24
CA LEU A 46 10.52 3.69 1.56
C LEU A 46 10.59 4.38 0.19
N LEU A 47 10.12 3.66 -0.83
CA LEU A 47 9.72 4.20 -2.12
C LEU A 47 8.21 4.02 -2.23
N VAL A 48 7.48 5.13 -2.27
CA VAL A 48 6.02 5.16 -2.30
C VAL A 48 5.56 5.59 -3.70
N LEU A 49 4.69 4.81 -4.31
CA LEU A 49 4.10 5.11 -5.61
C LEU A 49 2.59 5.31 -5.40
N LEU A 50 2.10 6.50 -5.73
CA LEU A 50 0.71 6.91 -5.52
C LEU A 50 0.10 7.38 -6.84
N GLN A 51 -1.18 7.08 -7.02
CA GLN A 51 -2.01 7.58 -8.11
C GLN A 51 -3.21 8.29 -7.51
N LYS A 52 -3.46 9.55 -7.88
CA LYS A 52 -4.53 10.37 -7.28
C LYS A 52 -5.94 9.88 -7.62
N GLY A 53 -6.06 9.01 -8.62
CA GLY A 53 -7.31 8.34 -8.99
C GLY A 53 -7.60 7.08 -8.19
N ASP A 54 -6.78 6.74 -7.19
CA ASP A 54 -7.05 5.65 -6.26
C ASP A 54 -8.43 5.83 -5.61
N GLU A 55 -9.32 4.90 -5.90
CA GLU A 55 -10.72 4.90 -5.47
C GLU A 55 -10.93 4.22 -4.11
N VAL A 56 -9.88 3.64 -3.54
CA VAL A 56 -9.89 2.89 -2.29
C VAL A 56 -9.23 3.67 -1.17
N LEU A 57 -8.08 4.28 -1.44
CA LEU A 57 -7.26 4.99 -0.46
C LEU A 57 -7.10 6.46 -0.84
N ASP A 58 -7.15 7.34 0.16
CA ASP A 58 -6.83 8.75 -0.04
C ASP A 58 -5.31 8.95 -0.14
N TYR A 59 -4.86 9.44 -1.29
CA TYR A 59 -3.44 9.71 -1.50
C TYR A 59 -2.91 10.83 -0.60
N GLU A 60 -3.75 11.79 -0.19
CA GLU A 60 -3.34 12.91 0.66
C GLU A 60 -2.91 12.41 2.05
N GLU A 61 -3.60 11.41 2.57
CA GLU A 61 -3.26 10.77 3.84
C GLU A 61 -1.90 10.06 3.77
N ALA A 62 -1.58 9.43 2.62
CA ALA A 62 -0.26 8.82 2.41
C ALA A 62 0.85 9.88 2.30
N LEU A 63 0.57 11.03 1.68
CA LEU A 63 1.53 12.14 1.59
C LEU A 63 1.87 12.72 2.97
N GLU A 64 0.87 12.86 3.84
CA GLU A 64 1.06 13.39 5.20
C GLU A 64 1.83 12.38 6.08
N VAL A 65 1.37 11.13 6.15
CA VAL A 65 1.94 10.13 7.07
C VAL A 65 3.36 9.72 6.68
N LEU A 66 3.69 9.71 5.38
CA LEU A 66 4.99 9.27 4.88
C LEU A 66 5.87 10.43 4.40
N GLU A 67 5.55 11.67 4.81
CA GLU A 67 6.30 12.87 4.42
C GLU A 67 7.80 12.67 4.63
N GLY A 68 8.59 12.81 3.56
CA GLY A 68 10.04 12.61 3.58
C GLY A 68 10.53 11.29 2.97
N ALA A 69 9.62 10.32 2.75
CA ALA A 69 9.93 9.17 1.92
C ALA A 69 10.18 9.56 0.46
N LYS A 70 10.83 8.68 -0.31
CA LYS A 70 10.94 8.87 -1.76
C LYS A 70 9.57 8.59 -2.39
N MET A 71 8.98 9.58 -3.06
CA MET A 71 7.62 9.44 -3.62
C MET A 71 7.54 9.67 -5.12
N VAL A 72 6.63 8.94 -5.77
CA VAL A 72 6.13 9.20 -7.11
C VAL A 72 4.63 9.37 -7.00
N VAL A 73 4.11 10.52 -7.42
CA VAL A 73 2.67 10.81 -7.41
C VAL A 73 2.23 11.11 -8.84
N GLU A 74 1.29 10.34 -9.35
CA GLU A 74 0.73 10.52 -10.71
C GLU A 74 -0.73 11.00 -10.64
N GLU A 75 -1.11 11.83 -11.62
CA GLU A 75 -2.51 12.22 -11.83
C GLU A 75 -3.32 11.05 -12.41
N GLY A 76 -4.59 10.92 -12.01
CA GLY A 76 -5.45 9.81 -12.46
C GLY A 76 -4.99 8.45 -11.93
N GLY A 77 -5.26 7.37 -12.67
CA GLY A 77 -4.93 6.00 -12.27
C GLY A 77 -5.99 5.35 -11.38
N THR A 78 -5.61 4.26 -10.68
CA THR A 78 -6.50 3.47 -9.79
C THR A 78 -5.71 2.83 -8.65
N HIS A 79 -6.40 2.23 -7.68
CA HIS A 79 -5.77 1.49 -6.58
C HIS A 79 -4.85 0.33 -7.05
N SER A 80 -5.11 -0.25 -8.21
CA SER A 80 -4.26 -1.32 -8.78
C SER A 80 -2.93 -0.82 -9.35
N PHE A 81 -2.69 0.50 -9.32
CA PHE A 81 -1.55 1.20 -9.90
C PHE A 81 -1.41 0.94 -11.41
N GLU A 82 -2.02 1.80 -12.23
CA GLU A 82 -2.00 1.68 -13.68
C GLU A 82 -0.62 2.01 -14.27
N GLY A 83 -0.07 1.05 -15.01
CA GLY A 83 1.18 1.22 -15.74
C GLY A 83 2.44 1.14 -14.88
N LEU A 84 2.39 0.30 -13.83
CA LEU A 84 3.51 -0.01 -12.94
C LEU A 84 4.80 -0.35 -13.69
N GLU A 85 4.72 -0.96 -14.88
CA GLU A 85 5.86 -1.34 -15.70
C GLU A 85 6.82 -0.18 -15.98
N ARG A 86 6.30 1.06 -16.06
CA ARG A 86 7.13 2.27 -16.26
C ARG A 86 8.09 2.53 -15.10
N HIS A 87 7.76 2.04 -13.90
CA HIS A 87 8.51 2.29 -12.67
C HIS A 87 9.44 1.15 -12.25
N ILE A 88 9.35 -0.02 -12.90
CA ILE A 88 10.14 -1.20 -12.54
C ILE A 88 11.65 -0.91 -12.49
N GLU A 89 12.16 -0.13 -13.43
CA GLU A 89 13.57 0.25 -13.43
C GLU A 89 13.93 1.20 -12.28
N GLY A 90 13.01 2.07 -11.88
CA GLY A 90 13.15 2.91 -10.68
C GLY A 90 13.14 2.09 -9.40
N ILE A 91 12.23 1.13 -9.30
CA ILE A 91 12.10 0.20 -8.17
C ILE A 91 13.38 -0.65 -8.02
N LYS A 92 13.90 -1.21 -9.12
CA LYS A 92 15.17 -1.96 -9.10
C LYS A 92 16.34 -1.13 -8.60
N ARG A 93 16.47 0.12 -9.10
CA ARG A 93 17.52 1.05 -8.64
C ARG A 93 17.38 1.38 -7.16
N PHE A 94 16.16 1.57 -6.68
CA PHE A 94 15.91 1.84 -5.26
C PHE A 94 16.40 0.68 -4.37
N PHE A 95 16.14 -0.57 -4.76
CA PHE A 95 16.65 -1.75 -4.04
C PHE A 95 18.11 -2.11 -4.35
N GLY A 96 18.82 -1.33 -5.17
CA GLY A 96 20.19 -1.63 -5.56
C GLY A 96 20.36 -2.91 -6.39
N VAL A 97 19.28 -3.42 -6.99
CA VAL A 97 19.31 -4.63 -7.82
C VAL A 97 19.71 -4.24 -9.24
N ALA A 98 20.98 -4.43 -9.59
CA ALA A 98 21.43 -4.24 -10.96
C ALA A 98 20.80 -5.30 -11.89
N LEU A 99 20.18 -4.86 -12.99
CA LEU A 99 19.94 -5.74 -14.12
C LEU A 99 21.31 -6.15 -14.67
N LYS A 100 21.64 -7.44 -14.58
CA LYS A 100 22.63 -8.02 -15.48
C LYS A 100 22.01 -7.95 -16.89
N LEU A 101 22.51 -7.02 -17.70
CA LEU A 101 22.30 -7.02 -19.14
C LEU A 101 22.93 -8.28 -19.75
#